data_AF-A0A537V474-F1
#
_entry.id   AF-A0A537V474-F1
#
_cell.length_a   1.000
_cell.length_b   1.000
_cell.length_c   1.000
_cell.angle_alpha   90.00
_cell.angle_beta   90.00
_cell.angle_gamma   90.00
#
_symmetry.space_group_name_H-M   'P 1'
#
loop_
_entity.id
_entity.type
_entity.pdbx_description
1 polymer ?
#
loop_
_entity_poly.entity_id
_entity_poly.type
_entity_poly.pdbx_seq_one_letter_code
_entity_poly.pdbx_strand_id
1 'polypeptide(L)'
;MKRWVVIAAFGAALALQPVSAAERTKGDCYTPSAIEAEQAIRFLTDVMIVSTTCQDTIYAEFRLRNRDPILAYQKAMMAHFHGAPGFDRWNTVIANQAAQKRAGTPSTVVCQQATDLMKQASALDPPRFRAFAAAQAAAAAPQYPRCGK
;
A
#
# COMPACT_ATOMS: atom_id res chain seq x y z
N MET A 1 -6.74 -71.19 -20.19
CA MET A 1 -8.04 -70.89 -19.55
C MET A 1 -7.70 -70.21 -18.22
N LYS A 2 -8.15 -69.03 -17.81
CA LYS A 2 -9.31 -68.21 -18.16
C LYS A 2 -8.97 -66.76 -17.76
N ARG A 3 -9.28 -65.81 -18.64
CA ARG A 3 -9.07 -64.36 -18.47
C ARG A 3 -9.99 -63.82 -17.38
N TRP A 4 -9.48 -62.96 -16.51
CA TRP A 4 -10.26 -61.93 -15.82
C TRP A 4 -9.43 -60.66 -15.69
N VAL A 5 -9.76 -59.71 -16.56
CA VAL A 5 -9.35 -58.31 -16.47
C VAL A 5 -10.33 -57.65 -15.50
N VAL A 6 -9.83 -57.04 -14.43
CA VAL A 6 -10.60 -56.15 -13.57
C VAL A 6 -10.01 -54.75 -13.73
N ILE A 7 -10.73 -53.92 -14.48
CA ILE A 7 -10.47 -52.48 -14.60
C ILE A 7 -11.00 -51.85 -13.31
N ALA A 8 -10.09 -51.44 -12.41
CA ALA A 8 -10.46 -50.65 -11.24
C ALA A 8 -10.68 -49.19 -11.68
N ALA A 9 -11.95 -48.79 -11.66
CA ALA A 9 -12.40 -47.45 -11.96
C ALA A 9 -11.89 -46.43 -10.92
N PHE A 10 -11.64 -45.23 -11.42
CA PHE A 10 -11.28 -44.02 -10.68
C PHE A 10 -12.18 -43.78 -9.46
N GLY A 11 -11.56 -43.48 -8.32
CA GLY A 11 -12.23 -43.07 -7.10
C GLY A 11 -11.26 -42.41 -6.12
N ALA A 12 -10.42 -41.48 -6.61
CA ALA A 12 -9.66 -40.62 -5.72
C ALA A 12 -10.61 -39.60 -5.08
N ALA A 13 -11.22 -39.97 -3.97
CA ALA A 13 -11.89 -39.04 -3.07
C ALA A 13 -10.82 -38.15 -2.43
N LEU A 14 -10.44 -37.08 -3.13
CA LEU A 14 -9.80 -35.93 -2.52
C LEU A 14 -10.83 -35.33 -1.55
N ALA A 15 -10.71 -35.70 -0.29
CA ALA A 15 -11.37 -34.98 0.79
C ALA A 15 -10.89 -33.52 0.72
N LEU A 16 -11.71 -32.67 0.11
CA LEU A 16 -11.65 -31.22 0.26
C LEU A 16 -11.91 -30.94 1.74
N GLN A 17 -10.84 -30.99 2.53
CA GLN A 17 -10.84 -30.40 3.86
C GLN A 17 -11.20 -28.92 3.65
N PRO A 18 -12.27 -28.41 4.26
CA PRO A 18 -12.52 -26.99 4.26
C PRO A 18 -11.31 -26.34 4.91
N VAL A 19 -10.52 -25.60 4.13
CA VAL A 19 -9.58 -24.63 4.69
C VAL A 19 -10.44 -23.65 5.45
N SER A 20 -10.53 -23.86 6.77
CA SER A 20 -11.19 -22.97 7.69
C SER A 20 -10.64 -21.56 7.46
N ALA A 21 -11.48 -20.68 6.93
CA ALA A 21 -11.17 -19.28 6.65
C ALA A 21 -11.07 -18.43 7.93
N ALA A 22 -10.60 -18.98 9.05
CA ALA A 22 -10.71 -18.35 10.35
C ALA A 22 -9.47 -18.59 11.19
N GLU A 23 -8.36 -17.99 10.77
CA GLU A 23 -7.32 -17.48 11.67
C GLU A 23 -6.56 -16.36 10.92
N ARG A 24 -7.31 -15.33 10.46
CA ARG A 24 -6.69 -14.02 10.27
C ARG A 24 -6.27 -13.57 11.66
N THR A 25 -4.96 -13.56 11.89
CA THR A 25 -4.39 -13.13 13.16
C THR A 25 -4.92 -11.74 13.50
N LYS A 26 -5.15 -11.46 14.79
CA LYS A 26 -5.65 -10.17 15.30
C LYS A 26 -4.79 -8.94 14.93
N GLY A 27 -3.72 -9.10 14.12
CA GLY A 27 -2.88 -8.05 13.55
C GLY A 27 -3.19 -7.66 12.10
N ASP A 28 -4.10 -8.34 11.41
CA ASP A 28 -4.32 -8.13 9.95
C ASP A 28 -5.39 -7.09 9.60
N CYS A 29 -6.02 -6.47 10.61
CA CYS A 29 -7.09 -5.52 10.41
C CYS A 29 -6.59 -4.08 10.55
N TYR A 30 -7.07 -3.20 9.68
CA TYR A 30 -6.73 -1.78 9.69
C TYR A 30 -7.66 -1.00 10.61
N THR A 31 -7.07 -0.12 11.40
CA THR A 31 -7.81 0.96 12.08
C THR A 31 -7.97 2.15 11.13
N PRO A 32 -8.95 3.05 11.36
CA PRO A 32 -9.09 4.26 10.53
C PRO A 32 -7.81 5.08 10.43
N SER A 33 -7.06 5.21 11.54
CA SER A 33 -5.78 5.93 11.56
C SER A 33 -4.69 5.23 10.76
N ALA A 34 -4.69 3.89 10.70
CA ALA A 34 -3.76 3.13 9.86
C ALA A 34 -4.08 3.31 8.38
N ILE A 35 -5.37 3.33 8.00
CA ILE A 35 -5.78 3.60 6.61
C ILE A 35 -5.31 5.00 6.20
N GLU A 36 -5.57 6.02 7.03
CA GLU A 36 -5.13 7.39 6.75
C GLU A 36 -3.62 7.49 6.62
N ALA A 37 -2.88 6.90 7.55
CA ALA A 37 -1.42 6.91 7.53
C ALA A 37 -0.86 6.21 6.28
N GLU A 38 -1.45 5.09 5.88
CA GLU A 38 -1.07 4.41 4.64
C GLU A 38 -1.29 5.31 3.41
N GLN A 39 -2.46 5.96 3.30
CA GLN A 39 -2.74 6.86 2.16
C GLN A 39 -1.76 8.04 2.11
N ALA A 40 -1.41 8.60 3.27
CA ALA A 40 -0.40 9.65 3.37
C ALA A 40 0.99 9.19 2.89
N ILE A 41 1.42 7.99 3.30
CA ILE A 41 2.73 7.44 2.93
C ILE A 41 2.78 7.04 1.45
N ARG A 42 1.68 6.50 0.89
CA ARG A 42 1.58 6.23 -0.55
C ARG A 42 1.74 7.51 -1.37
N PHE A 43 1.05 8.59 -0.99
CA PHE A 43 1.21 9.89 -1.64
C PHE A 43 2.64 10.41 -1.54
N LEU A 44 3.24 10.40 -0.34
CA LEU A 44 4.64 10.79 -0.12
C LEU A 44 5.60 9.99 -1.02
N THR A 45 5.35 8.69 -1.17
CA THR A 45 6.17 7.79 -1.99
C THR A 45 6.04 8.11 -3.48
N ASP A 46 4.83 8.38 -3.97
CA ASP A 46 4.63 8.80 -5.36
C ASP A 46 5.32 10.15 -5.64
N VAL A 47 5.24 11.10 -4.70
CA VAL A 47 5.94 12.40 -4.81
C VAL A 47 7.45 12.22 -4.85
N MET A 48 8.00 11.37 -3.98
CA MET A 48 9.44 11.06 -3.96
C MET A 48 9.93 10.49 -5.29
N ILE A 49 9.23 9.51 -5.84
CA ILE A 49 9.64 8.83 -7.08
C ILE A 49 9.55 9.78 -8.27
N VAL A 50 8.49 10.57 -8.36
CA VAL A 50 8.35 11.56 -9.44
C VAL A 50 9.41 12.64 -9.32
N SER A 51 9.61 13.22 -8.13
CA SER A 51 10.64 14.26 -7.94
C SER A 51 12.03 13.74 -8.30
N THR A 52 12.32 12.47 -7.98
CA THR A 52 13.59 11.81 -8.34
C THR A 52 13.70 11.61 -9.86
N THR A 53 12.62 11.19 -10.52
CA THR A 53 12.59 10.95 -11.98
C THR A 53 12.68 12.25 -12.77
N CYS A 54 12.05 13.32 -12.26
CA CYS A 54 11.98 14.64 -12.88
C CYS A 54 13.11 15.58 -12.44
N GLN A 55 13.95 15.14 -11.51
CA GLN A 55 15.09 15.89 -10.96
C GLN A 55 14.68 17.26 -10.39
N ASP A 56 13.59 17.30 -9.64
CA ASP A 56 13.07 18.51 -8.99
C ASP A 56 13.21 18.47 -7.44
N THR A 57 12.84 19.57 -6.79
CA THR A 57 12.97 19.77 -5.33
C THR A 57 11.67 19.52 -4.55
N ILE A 58 10.57 19.17 -5.22
CA ILE A 58 9.22 19.20 -4.63
C ILE A 58 9.11 18.25 -3.45
N TYR A 59 9.66 17.03 -3.57
CA TYR A 59 9.69 16.07 -2.46
C TYR A 59 10.45 16.61 -1.24
N ALA A 60 11.61 17.24 -1.43
CA ALA A 60 12.41 17.76 -0.33
C ALA A 60 11.65 18.87 0.40
N GLU A 61 11.07 19.81 -0.34
CA GLU A 61 10.25 20.89 0.21
C GLU A 61 9.00 20.38 0.92
N PHE A 62 8.30 19.41 0.30
CA PHE A 62 7.13 18.78 0.88
C PHE A 62 7.46 18.10 2.22
N ARG A 63 8.57 17.35 2.29
CA ARG A 63 9.03 16.69 3.52
C ARG A 63 9.37 17.67 4.62
N LEU A 64 10.03 18.77 4.28
CA LEU A 64 10.40 19.81 5.25
C LEU A 64 9.15 20.48 5.80
N ARG A 65 8.22 20.89 4.92
CA ARG A 65 6.97 21.55 5.28
C ARG A 65 6.06 20.66 6.12
N ASN A 66 5.98 19.37 5.79
CA ASN A 66 5.05 18.42 6.39
C ASN A 66 5.73 17.42 7.34
N ARG A 67 6.90 17.77 7.90
CA ARG A 67 7.70 16.88 8.74
C ARG A 67 6.89 16.22 9.85
N ASP A 68 6.16 17.02 10.63
CA ASP A 68 5.49 16.53 11.83
C ASP A 68 4.30 15.60 11.48
N PRO A 69 3.41 15.92 10.51
CA PRO A 69 2.45 14.95 9.98
C PRO A 69 3.09 13.66 9.47
N ILE A 70 4.19 13.73 8.70
CA ILE A 70 4.86 12.54 8.16
C ILE A 70 5.34 11.63 9.29
N LEU A 71 6.00 12.18 10.32
CA LEU A 71 6.46 11.40 11.47
C LEU A 71 5.30 10.76 12.23
N ALA A 72 4.17 11.48 12.37
CA ALA A 72 2.97 10.93 13.01
C ALA A 72 2.40 9.74 12.22
N TYR A 73 2.35 9.83 10.88
CA TYR A 73 1.88 8.74 10.04
C TYR A 73 2.82 7.52 10.04
N GLN A 74 4.13 7.75 10.00
CA GLN A 74 5.10 6.66 10.17
C GLN A 74 4.91 5.95 11.52
N LYS A 75 4.69 6.70 12.61
CA LYS A 75 4.39 6.12 13.92
C LYS A 75 3.10 5.30 13.94
N ALA A 76 2.06 5.77 13.28
CA ALA A 76 0.80 5.02 13.15
C ALA A 76 1.00 3.69 12.39
N MET A 77 1.78 3.70 11.30
CA MET A 77 2.07 2.47 10.56
C MET A 77 3.03 1.54 11.30
N MET A 78 4.00 2.06 12.05
CA MET A 78 4.80 1.24 12.96
C MET A 78 3.94 0.57 14.03
N ALA A 79 2.94 1.27 14.57
CA ALA A 79 1.99 0.67 15.51
C ALA A 79 1.16 -0.45 14.84
N HIS A 80 0.69 -0.23 13.60
CA HIS A 80 -0.04 -1.23 12.83
C HIS A 80 0.81 -2.46 12.50
N PHE A 81 2.06 -2.28 12.05
CA PHE A 81 2.97 -3.38 11.68
C PHE A 81 3.81 -3.92 12.84
N HIS A 82 3.43 -3.59 14.09
CA HIS A 82 4.09 -4.08 15.30
C HIS A 82 5.61 -3.79 15.36
N GLY A 83 6.02 -2.61 14.90
CA GLY A 83 7.37 -2.07 15.02
C GLY A 83 8.01 -1.65 13.70
N ALA A 84 9.22 -1.08 13.80
CA ALA A 84 9.99 -0.60 12.65
C ALA A 84 10.29 -1.71 11.61
N PRO A 85 10.69 -2.94 11.98
CA PRO A 85 11.00 -3.96 10.96
C PRO A 85 9.80 -4.36 10.09
N GLY A 86 8.60 -4.40 10.67
CA GLY A 86 7.37 -4.68 9.92
C GLY A 86 7.03 -3.52 8.98
N PHE A 87 7.11 -2.31 9.50
CA PHE A 87 6.92 -1.09 8.73
C PHE A 87 7.91 -0.97 7.56
N ASP A 88 9.21 -1.21 7.78
CA ASP A 88 10.24 -1.07 6.75
C ASP A 88 10.06 -2.07 5.60
N ARG A 89 9.70 -3.33 5.93
CA ARG A 89 9.36 -4.33 4.91
C ARG A 89 8.17 -3.88 4.07
N TRP A 90 7.10 -3.43 4.70
CA TRP A 90 5.92 -2.92 3.99
C TRP A 90 6.25 -1.67 3.15
N ASN A 91 6.98 -0.72 3.72
CA ASN A 91 7.33 0.53 3.05
C ASN A 91 8.20 0.27 1.80
N THR A 92 9.09 -0.71 1.88
CA THR A 92 9.88 -1.20 0.73
C THR A 92 8.97 -1.77 -0.37
N VAL A 93 7.96 -2.57 -0.01
CA VAL A 93 6.98 -3.10 -0.98
C VAL A 93 6.23 -1.95 -1.67
N ILE A 94 5.78 -0.94 -0.93
CA ILE A 94 5.07 0.21 -1.53
C ILE A 94 5.98 1.03 -2.44
N ALA A 95 7.22 1.29 -2.03
CA ALA A 95 8.20 1.98 -2.87
C ALA A 95 8.47 1.23 -4.19
N ASN A 96 8.65 -0.10 -4.11
CA ASN A 96 8.84 -0.93 -5.29
C ASN A 96 7.61 -0.95 -6.21
N GLN A 97 6.41 -1.06 -5.64
CA GLN A 97 5.16 -0.98 -6.42
C GLN A 97 5.03 0.36 -7.14
N ALA A 98 5.32 1.46 -6.46
CA ALA A 98 5.24 2.79 -7.04
C ALA A 98 6.31 3.02 -8.13
N ALA A 99 7.51 2.47 -7.97
CA ALA A 99 8.56 2.51 -9.00
C ALA A 99 8.17 1.67 -10.22
N GLN A 100 7.62 0.46 -10.01
CA GLN A 100 7.19 -0.43 -11.08
C GLN A 100 6.09 0.18 -11.96
N LYS A 101 5.16 0.98 -11.39
CA LYS A 101 4.13 1.68 -12.17
C LYS A 101 4.69 2.56 -13.29
N ARG A 102 5.94 3.00 -13.16
CA ARG A 102 6.60 3.94 -14.09
C ARG A 102 7.79 3.30 -14.80
N ALA A 103 8.07 2.02 -14.55
CA ALA A 103 9.17 1.31 -15.16
C ALA A 103 8.99 1.28 -16.69
N GLY A 104 10.09 1.53 -17.42
CA GLY A 104 10.09 1.56 -18.89
C GLY A 104 9.40 2.78 -19.52
N THR A 105 8.81 3.69 -18.73
CA THR A 105 8.23 4.93 -19.25
C THR A 105 9.32 6.01 -19.35
N PRO A 106 9.48 6.71 -20.49
CA PRO A 106 10.42 7.82 -20.60
C PRO A 106 10.17 8.90 -19.54
N SER A 107 11.23 9.46 -18.97
CA SER A 107 11.12 10.48 -17.90
C SER A 107 10.28 11.68 -18.32
N THR A 108 10.41 12.15 -19.56
CA THR A 108 9.60 13.26 -20.11
C THR A 108 8.10 12.98 -20.02
N VAL A 109 7.68 11.75 -20.31
CA VAL A 109 6.28 11.31 -20.23
C VAL A 109 5.83 11.21 -18.76
N VAL A 110 6.66 10.64 -17.89
CA VAL A 110 6.40 10.56 -16.45
C VAL A 110 6.16 11.95 -15.86
N CYS A 111 7.03 12.91 -16.18
CA CYS A 111 6.95 14.27 -15.66
C CYS A 111 5.73 15.02 -16.19
N GLN A 112 5.40 14.86 -17.47
CA GLN A 112 4.18 15.44 -18.04
C GLN A 112 2.92 14.90 -17.33
N GLN A 113 2.82 13.58 -17.16
CA GLN A 113 1.66 12.94 -16.51
C GLN A 113 1.55 13.26 -15.02
N ALA A 114 2.66 13.57 -14.35
CA ALA A 114 2.68 13.84 -12.91
C ALA A 114 2.46 15.31 -12.54
N THR A 115 2.21 16.19 -13.52
CA THR A 115 2.05 17.64 -13.30
C THR A 115 1.06 17.96 -12.17
N ASP A 116 -0.11 17.32 -12.15
CA ASP A 116 -1.13 17.61 -11.14
C ASP A 116 -0.76 17.08 -9.76
N LEU A 117 -0.09 15.91 -9.69
CA LEU A 117 0.47 15.39 -8.44
C LEU A 117 1.50 16.36 -7.85
N MET A 118 2.39 16.90 -8.69
CA MET A 118 3.44 17.83 -8.27
C MET A 118 2.87 19.18 -7.83
N LYS A 119 1.86 19.70 -8.54
CA LYS A 119 1.12 20.90 -8.12
C LYS A 119 0.43 20.69 -6.78
N GLN A 120 -0.23 19.54 -6.60
CA GLN A 120 -0.90 19.20 -5.34
C GLN A 120 0.11 19.13 -4.19
N ALA A 121 1.21 18.39 -4.34
CA ALA A 121 2.26 18.31 -3.33
C ALA A 121 2.82 19.71 -2.97
N SER A 122 3.03 20.56 -3.97
CA SER A 122 3.51 21.93 -3.76
C SER A 122 2.55 22.79 -2.93
N ALA A 123 1.24 22.56 -3.01
CA ALA A 123 0.21 23.33 -2.31
C ALA A 123 -0.21 22.78 -0.93
N LEU A 124 0.12 21.52 -0.63
CA LEU A 124 -0.25 20.88 0.63
C LEU A 124 0.69 21.33 1.77
N ASP A 125 0.16 22.18 2.64
CA ASP A 125 0.72 22.51 3.96
C ASP A 125 0.23 21.49 5.02
N PRO A 126 0.73 21.52 6.27
CA PRO A 126 0.39 20.50 7.27
C PRO A 126 -1.11 20.24 7.48
N PRO A 127 -1.98 21.26 7.66
CA PRO A 127 -3.41 21.00 7.83
C PRO A 127 -4.04 20.45 6.54
N ARG A 128 -3.68 20.96 5.36
CA ARG A 128 -4.22 20.44 4.09
C ARG A 128 -3.73 19.03 3.80
N PHE A 129 -2.49 18.69 4.13
CA PHE A 129 -1.97 17.34 3.94
C PHE A 129 -2.72 16.32 4.79
N ARG A 130 -3.03 16.65 6.05
CA ARG A 130 -3.86 15.80 6.90
C ARG A 130 -5.28 15.64 6.35
N ALA A 131 -5.91 16.75 5.92
CA ALA A 131 -7.24 16.71 5.33
C ALA A 131 -7.26 15.87 4.03
N PHE A 132 -6.24 16.01 3.19
CA PHE A 132 -6.04 15.21 1.99
C PHE A 132 -5.92 13.71 2.35
N ALA A 133 -5.05 13.36 3.30
CA ALA A 133 -4.87 11.97 3.73
C ALA A 133 -6.18 11.38 4.27
N ALA A 134 -6.92 12.12 5.09
CA ALA A 134 -8.22 11.69 5.62
C ALA A 134 -9.27 11.47 4.52
N ALA A 135 -9.31 12.34 3.52
CA ALA A 135 -10.21 12.19 2.37
C ALA A 135 -9.87 10.94 1.55
N GLN A 136 -8.58 10.71 1.28
CA GLN A 136 -8.12 9.49 0.61
C GLN A 136 -8.42 8.25 1.44
N ALA A 137 -8.26 8.34 2.76
CA ALA A 137 -8.59 7.26 3.68
C ALA A 137 -10.06 6.89 3.56
N ALA A 138 -10.97 7.87 3.59
CA ALA A 138 -12.41 7.65 3.48
C ALA A 138 -12.78 6.95 2.16
N ALA A 139 -12.18 7.38 1.05
CA ALA A 139 -12.40 6.77 -0.26
C ALA A 139 -11.86 5.32 -0.34
N ALA A 140 -10.68 5.07 0.23
CA ALA A 140 -10.04 3.76 0.20
C ALA A 140 -10.60 2.80 1.26
N ALA A 141 -11.29 3.30 2.28
CA ALA A 141 -11.72 2.55 3.45
C ALA A 141 -12.50 1.25 3.15
N PRO A 142 -13.33 1.13 2.08
CA PRO A 142 -14.00 -0.13 1.73
C PRO A 142 -13.07 -1.25 1.27
N GLN A 143 -11.82 -0.92 0.88
CA GLN A 143 -10.83 -1.88 0.36
C GLN A 143 -10.03 -2.58 1.46
N TYR A 144 -10.16 -2.11 2.72
CA TYR A 144 -9.37 -2.61 3.84
C TYR A 144 -10.18 -3.58 4.72
N PRO A 145 -9.59 -4.70 5.17
CA PRO A 145 -10.13 -5.45 6.27
C PRO A 145 -10.06 -4.59 7.54
N ARG A 146 -11.20 -4.27 8.17
CA ARG A 146 -11.24 -3.36 9.34
C ARG A 146 -11.38 -4.11 10.65
N CYS A 147 -10.80 -3.57 11.71
CA CYS A 147 -10.94 -4.17 13.04
C CYS A 147 -12.37 -4.01 13.56
N GLY A 148 -12.94 -5.08 14.12
CA GLY A 148 -14.25 -5.06 14.78
C GLY A 148 -15.45 -4.89 13.83
N LYS A 149 -15.30 -5.22 12.55
CA LYS A 149 -16.39 -5.33 11.58
C LYS A 149 -16.37 -6.69 10.89
#